data_AF-A0A2G9SCE7-F1
#
_entry.id   AF-A0A2G9SCE7-F1
#
_cell.length_a   1.000
_cell.length_b   1.000
_cell.length_c   1.000
_cell.angle_alpha   90.00
_cell.angle_beta   90.00
_cell.angle_gamma   90.00
#
_symmetry.space_group_name_H-M   'P 1'
#
loop_
_entity.id
_entity.type
_entity.pdbx_description
1 polymer ?
#
loop_
_entity_poly.entity_id
_entity_poly.type
_entity_poly.pdbx_seq_one_letter_code
_entity_poly.pdbx_strand_id
1 'polypeptide(L)' 'MPNTHYKLDVCAFNSAGDGPKSHTTEFETKKAPPSQIPRIISAVKSGSQYIITWEHVTPLSNESAVNGYK' A
#
# COMPACT_ATOMS: atom_id res chain seq x y z
N MET A 1 4.53 -9.26 2.32
CA MET A 1 5.37 -8.05 2.38
C MET A 1 5.01 -7.15 1.21
N PRO A 2 5.03 -5.81 1.35
CA PRO A 2 4.81 -4.90 0.23
C PRO A 2 6.00 -4.93 -0.75
N ASN A 3 5.76 -4.62 -2.02
CA ASN A 3 6.79 -4.57 -3.07
C ASN A 3 7.64 -5.85 -3.16
N THR A 4 6.97 -7.02 -3.15
CA THR A 4 7.63 -8.33 -3.16
C THR A 4 7.11 -9.14 -4.35
N HIS A 5 8.05 -9.75 -5.07
CA HIS A 5 7.77 -10.61 -6.21
C HIS A 5 7.42 -12.01 -5.72
N TYR A 6 6.29 -12.54 -6.15
CA TYR A 6 5.81 -13.88 -5.81
C TYR A 6 5.62 -14.71 -7.07
N LYS A 7 5.92 -16.01 -6.94
CA LYS A 7 5.54 -17.05 -7.89
C LYS A 7 4.56 -17.98 -7.20
N LEU A 8 3.40 -18.20 -7.83
CA LEU A 8 2.31 -19.00 -7.27
C LEU A 8 1.91 -20.10 -8.25
N ASP A 9 1.89 -21.34 -7.77
CA ASP A 9 1.21 -22.47 -8.41
C ASP A 9 0.20 -23.08 -7.44
N VAL A 10 -0.85 -23.70 -7.96
CA VAL A 10 -1.89 -24.36 -7.15
C VAL A 10 -2.08 -25.80 -7.64
N CYS A 11 -2.29 -26.74 -6.71
CA CYS A 11 -2.63 -28.14 -7.01
C CYS A 11 -3.85 -28.57 -6.20
N ALA A 12 -4.60 -29.55 -6.72
CA ALA A 12 -5.67 -30.19 -5.97
C ALA A 12 -5.08 -31.22 -5.00
N PHE A 13 -5.66 -31.39 -3.81
CA PHE A 13 -5.24 -32.41 -2.84
C PHE A 13 -6.42 -33.31 -2.47
N ASN A 14 -6.21 -34.63 -2.42
CA ASN A 14 -7.17 -35.60 -1.90
C ASN A 14 -6.46 -36.69 -1.08
N SER A 15 -7.20 -37.68 -0.58
CA SER A 15 -6.64 -38.78 0.23
C SER A 15 -5.66 -39.69 -0.52
N ALA A 16 -5.64 -39.66 -1.85
CA ALA A 16 -4.66 -40.35 -2.69
C ALA A 16 -3.41 -39.51 -2.97
N GLY A 17 -3.38 -38.23 -2.57
CA GLY A 17 -2.23 -37.33 -2.67
C GLY A 17 -2.53 -36.03 -3.41
N ASP A 18 -1.44 -35.38 -3.85
CA ASP A 18 -1.49 -34.14 -4.63
C ASP A 18 -1.70 -34.44 -6.13
N GLY A 19 -2.62 -33.70 -6.74
CA GLY A 19 -2.80 -33.64 -8.18
C GLY A 19 -1.74 -32.79 -8.87
N PRO A 20 -1.79 -32.69 -10.21
CA PRO A 20 -0.83 -31.89 -10.97
C PRO A 20 -0.94 -30.40 -10.62
N LYS A 21 0.21 -29.72 -10.58
CA LYS A 21 0.30 -28.27 -10.39
C LYS A 21 -0.26 -27.51 -11.60
N SER A 22 -0.86 -26.36 -11.32
CA SER A 22 -1.25 -25.37 -12.32
C SER A 22 -0.04 -24.71 -12.98
N HIS A 23 -0.29 -23.88 -13.98
CA HIS A 23 0.70 -22.92 -14.46
C HIS A 23 1.13 -21.97 -13.34
N THR A 24 2.44 -21.68 -13.28
CA THR A 24 3.00 -20.70 -12.35
C THR A 24 2.61 -19.29 -12.78
N THR A 25 2.01 -18.54 -11.88
CA THR A 25 1.70 -17.12 -12.06
C THR A 25 2.70 -16.26 -11.30
N GLU A 26 3.25 -15.24 -11.94
CA GLU A 26 4.16 -14.27 -11.32
C GLU A 26 3.42 -12.94 -11.08
N PHE A 27 3.51 -12.41 -9.87
CA PHE A 27 2.92 -11.11 -9.53
C PHE A 27 3.73 -10.37 -8.45
N GLU A 28 3.61 -9.05 -8.42
CA GLU A 28 4.22 -8.20 -7.41
C GLU A 28 3.16 -7.61 -6.47
N THR A 29 3.42 -7.64 -5.16
CA THR A 29 2.55 -6.97 -4.19
C THR A 29 2.74 -5.46 -4.21
N LYS A 30 1.66 -4.70 -3.94
CA LYS A 30 1.71 -3.23 -3.90
C LYS A 30 2.77 -2.71 -2.91
N LYS A 31 3.35 -1.55 -3.23
CA LYS A 31 4.23 -0.80 -2.31
C LYS A 31 3.50 -0.40 -1.03
N ALA A 32 4.24 -0.20 0.06
CA ALA A 32 3.66 0.22 1.34
C ALA A 32 3.02 1.62 1.21
N PRO A 33 2.00 1.99 1.99
CA PRO A 33 1.53 3.38 2.01
C PRO A 33 2.64 4.32 2.54
N PRO A 34 2.57 5.63 2.24
CA PRO A 34 3.46 6.63 2.84
C PRO A 34 3.41 6.57 4.37
N SER A 35 4.57 6.46 5.01
CA SER A 35 4.67 6.38 6.47
C SER A 35 4.82 7.75 7.15
N GLN A 36 5.21 8.78 6.39
CA GLN A 36 5.47 10.12 6.91
C GLN A 36 4.16 10.88 7.17
N ILE A 37 4.08 11.51 8.35
CA ILE A 37 2.96 12.38 8.75
C ILE A 37 3.08 13.73 8.02
N PRO A 38 1.98 14.29 7.46
CA PRO A 38 2.00 15.62 6.87
C PRO A 38 2.43 16.67 7.90
N ARG A 39 3.35 17.56 7.52
CA ARG A 39 3.79 18.64 8.40
C ARG A 39 2.79 19.78 8.37
N ILE A 40 2.13 20.06 9.48
CA ILE A 40 1.23 21.22 9.62
C ILE A 40 2.09 22.49 9.68
N ILE A 41 1.85 23.41 8.75
CA ILE A 41 2.54 24.71 8.69
C ILE A 41 1.70 25.85 9.24
N SER A 42 0.37 25.72 9.25
CA SER A 42 -0.51 26.67 9.93
C SER A 42 -1.84 26.04 10.32
N ALA A 43 -2.42 26.53 11.42
CA ALA A 43 -3.77 26.22 11.84
C ALA A 43 -4.40 27.51 12.36
N VAL A 44 -5.31 28.09 11.59
CA VAL A 44 -5.95 29.37 11.89
C VAL A 44 -7.44 29.15 12.11
N LYS A 45 -7.97 29.69 13.21
CA LYS A 45 -9.41 29.71 13.46
C LYS A 45 -10.05 30.92 12.79
N SER A 46 -11.06 30.69 11.97
CA SER A 46 -11.87 31.74 11.33
C SER A 46 -13.33 31.53 11.68
N GLY A 47 -13.81 32.26 12.70
CA GLY A 47 -15.16 32.11 13.25
C GLY A 47 -15.40 30.72 13.84
N SER A 48 -16.32 29.97 13.22
CA SER A 48 -16.64 28.57 13.56
C SER A 48 -15.83 27.53 12.77
N GLN A 49 -14.94 27.96 11.88
CA GLN A 49 -14.13 27.09 11.01
C GLN A 49 -12.66 27.10 11.39
N TYR A 50 -11.95 26.05 11.00
CA TYR A 50 -10.49 25.95 11.09
C TYR A 50 -9.91 25.82 9.69
N ILE A 51 -8.91 26.64 9.39
CA ILE A 51 -8.12 26.57 8.16
C ILE A 51 -6.79 25.94 8.55
N ILE A 52 -6.55 24.71 8.07
CA ILE A 52 -5.33 23.97 8.32
C ILE A 52 -4.53 23.96 7.02
N THR A 53 -3.26 24.33 7.08
CA THR A 53 -2.34 24.26 5.94
C THR A 53 -1.21 23.30 6.31
N TRP A 54 -0.86 22.40 5.39
CA TRP A 54 0.20 21.41 5.58
C TRP A 54 1.07 21.27 4.32
N GLU A 55 2.30 20.81 4.51
CA GLU A 55 3.21 20.44 3.43
C GLU A 55 2.82 19.08 2.84
N HIS A 56 2.95 18.94 1.51
CA HIS A 56 2.66 17.69 0.82
C HIS A 56 3.66 16.60 1.23
N VAL A 57 3.17 15.41 1.58
CA VAL A 57 4.02 14.26 1.91
C VAL A 57 4.66 13.72 0.63
N THR A 58 5.99 13.62 0.63
CA THR A 58 6.70 12.98 -0.49
C THR A 58 6.96 11.52 -0.14
N PRO A 59 6.35 10.55 -0.84
CA PRO A 59 6.57 9.14 -0.56
C PRO A 59 8.01 8.74 -0.88
N LEU A 60 8.57 7.81 -0.09
CA LEU A 60 9.85 7.20 -0.39
C LEU A 60 9.75 6.28 -1.62
N SER A 61 10.90 5.92 -2.20
CA SER A 61 10.96 5.08 -3.42
C SER A 61 10.30 3.70 -3.27
N ASN A 62 10.22 3.19 -2.05
CA ASN A 62 9.58 1.93 -1.66
C ASN A 62 8.11 2.09 -1.21
N GLU A 63 7.58 3.32 -1.23
CA GLU A 63 6.20 3.63 -0.83
C GLU A 63 5.31 3.92 -2.05
N SER A 64 4.01 3.84 -1.82
CA SER A 64 2.95 4.15 -2.79
C SER A 64 2.70 5.66 -2.85
N ALA A 65 2.14 6.13 -3.95
CA ALA A 65 1.77 7.55 -4.11
C ALA A 65 0.74 8.01 -3.07
N VAL A 66 0.81 9.29 -2.68
CA VAL A 66 -0.19 9.92 -1.81
C VAL A 66 -1.44 10.22 -2.64
N ASN A 67 -2.52 9.49 -2.36
CA ASN A 67 -3.81 9.66 -3.06
C ASN A 67 -4.79 10.61 -2.34
N GLY A 68 -4.49 11.02 -1.11
CA GLY A 68 -5.36 11.91 -0.34
C GLY A 68 -4.88 12.14 1.09
N TYR A 69 -5.58 13.05 1.78
CA TYR A 69 -5.36 13.43 3.18
C TYR A 69 -6.68 13.28 3.94
N LYS A 70 -6.62 12.93 5.24
CA LYS A 70 -7.78 12.76 6.11
C LYS A 70 -7.55 13.43 7.46
#